data_AF-A0A3N5VTG2-F1
#
_entry.id   AF-A0A3N5VTG2-F1
#
_cell.length_a   1.000
_cell.length_b   1.000
_cell.length_c   1.000
_cell.angle_alpha   90.00
_cell.angle_beta   90.00
_cell.angle_gamma   90.00
#
_symmetry.space_group_name_H-M   'P 1'
#
loop_
_entity.id
_entity.type
_entity.pdbx_description
1 polymer ?
#
loop_
_entity_poly.entity_id
_entity_poly.type
_entity_poly.pdbx_seq_one_letter_code
_entity_poly.pdbx_strand_id
1 'polypeptide(L)'
;MVENKLPREFYARDTVLVARALLGKTLVRVSDGMERAGKIVEVEAYLGPHDLAAHSSRGRTKRTSVMFGPPGHAYVYMIYGKYHCMNVVTEPEGHAAAVLLRALEPLKNVDGRTQGPGLLCQAMGIDRALNAHDL
;
A
#
# COMPACT_ATOMS: atom_id res chain seq x y z
N MET A 1 14.59 14.30 5.38
CA MET A 1 14.06 13.97 6.72
C MET A 1 13.56 12.54 6.64
N VAL A 2 14.43 11.54 6.87
CA VAL A 2 13.97 10.15 7.03
C VAL A 2 13.96 9.87 8.53
N GLU A 3 13.09 10.57 9.25
CA GLU A 3 12.89 10.30 10.66
C GLU A 3 11.90 9.13 10.76
N ASN A 4 12.47 7.96 11.07
CA ASN A 4 11.86 6.68 11.39
C ASN A 4 10.85 6.09 10.38
N LYS A 5 11.40 5.26 9.49
CA LYS A 5 10.67 4.20 8.78
C LYS A 5 9.82 3.39 9.77
N LEU A 6 8.56 3.12 9.43
CA LEU A 6 7.67 2.34 10.31
C LEU A 6 8.21 0.92 10.44
N PRO A 7 8.28 0.35 11.66
CA PRO A 7 8.86 -0.97 11.87
C PRO A 7 7.86 -2.08 11.48
N ARG A 8 8.32 -3.32 11.31
CA ARG A 8 7.44 -4.43 10.87
C ARG A 8 6.27 -4.67 11.81
N GLU A 9 6.48 -4.45 13.11
CA GLU A 9 5.51 -4.56 14.19
C GLU A 9 4.36 -3.56 14.03
N PHE A 10 4.57 -2.44 13.32
CA PHE A 10 3.48 -1.53 12.97
C PHE A 10 2.47 -2.20 12.04
N TYR A 11 2.95 -2.99 11.08
CA TYR A 11 2.13 -3.67 10.07
C TYR A 11 1.60 -5.03 10.54
N ALA A 12 2.32 -5.70 11.45
CA ALA A 12 1.98 -7.00 12.01
C ALA A 12 0.86 -6.91 13.08
N ARG A 13 -0.25 -6.26 12.73
CA ARG A 13 -1.42 -6.03 13.58
C ARG A 13 -2.70 -6.19 12.76
N ASP A 14 -3.82 -6.15 13.47
CA ASP A 14 -5.16 -6.09 12.88
C ASP A 14 -5.27 -5.04 11.78
N THR A 15 -5.78 -5.45 10.62
CA THR A 15 -5.82 -4.61 9.41
C THR A 15 -6.60 -3.32 9.61
N VAL A 16 -7.68 -3.33 10.39
CA VAL A 16 -8.49 -2.13 10.67
C VAL A 16 -7.70 -1.17 11.56
N LEU A 17 -6.98 -1.69 12.56
CA LEU A 17 -6.07 -0.88 13.37
C LEU A 17 -4.93 -0.27 12.55
N VAL A 18 -4.31 -1.05 11.66
CA VAL A 18 -3.26 -0.56 10.77
C VAL A 18 -3.81 0.50 9.81
N ALA A 19 -4.97 0.27 9.20
CA ALA A 19 -5.60 1.24 8.29
C ALA A 19 -5.80 2.60 8.99
N ARG A 20 -6.38 2.60 10.19
CA ARG A 20 -6.56 3.83 10.98
C ARG A 20 -5.23 4.47 11.35
N ALA A 21 -4.24 3.66 11.75
CA ALA A 21 -2.93 4.16 12.17
C ALA A 21 -2.06 4.69 11.00
N LEU A 22 -2.35 4.29 9.75
CA LEU A 22 -1.70 4.80 8.55
C LEU A 22 -2.16 6.23 8.20
N LEU A 23 -3.38 6.63 8.58
CA LEU A 23 -3.86 7.99 8.37
C LEU A 23 -2.94 8.99 9.10
N GLY A 24 -2.52 10.03 8.38
CA GLY A 24 -1.58 11.03 8.87
C GLY A 24 -0.10 10.62 8.78
N LYS A 25 0.24 9.38 8.42
CA LYS A 25 1.62 8.97 8.12
C LYS A 25 2.05 9.46 6.74
N THR A 26 3.35 9.55 6.50
CA THR A 26 3.89 10.02 5.23
C THR A 26 4.37 8.84 4.40
N LEU A 27 3.83 8.68 3.19
CA LEU A 27 4.40 7.82 2.17
C LEU A 27 5.58 8.55 1.52
N VAL A 28 6.76 7.96 1.60
CA VAL A 28 7.99 8.50 0.99
C VAL A 28 8.47 7.56 -0.10
N ARG A 29 8.77 8.13 -1.27
CA ARG A 29 9.35 7.42 -2.40
C ARG A 29 10.63 8.13 -2.83
N VAL A 30 11.75 7.43 -2.73
CA VAL A 30 13.03 7.90 -3.29
C VAL A 30 13.31 7.11 -4.57
N SER A 31 13.38 7.80 -5.69
CA SER A 31 13.79 7.22 -6.98
C SER A 31 14.59 8.25 -7.78
N ASP A 32 15.62 7.80 -8.49
CA ASP A 32 16.46 8.65 -9.35
C ASP A 32 17.04 9.89 -8.64
N GLY A 33 17.38 9.73 -7.35
CA GLY A 33 17.87 10.83 -6.51
C GLY A 33 16.80 11.84 -6.06
N MET A 34 15.54 11.65 -6.45
CA MET A 34 14.41 12.51 -6.08
C MET A 34 13.54 11.86 -5.01
N GLU A 35 13.32 12.60 -3.92
CA GLU A 35 12.38 12.24 -2.86
C GLU A 35 11.00 12.85 -3.16
N ARG A 36 9.98 12.00 -3.26
CA ARG A 36 8.56 12.37 -3.30
C ARG A 36 7.91 11.99 -1.99
N ALA A 37 7.07 12.86 -1.43
CA ALA A 37 6.38 12.59 -0.18
C ALA A 37 4.95 13.10 -0.18
N GLY A 38 4.03 12.30 0.38
CA GLY A 38 2.64 12.67 0.59
C GLY A 38 2.09 12.08 1.88
N LYS A 39 1.26 12.83 2.60
CA LYS A 39 0.57 12.37 3.81
C LYS A 39 -0.62 11.51 3.42
N ILE A 40 -0.77 10.34 4.03
CA ILE A 40 -1.87 9.41 3.78
C ILE A 40 -3.14 9.99 4.40
N VAL A 41 -4.17 10.23 3.59
CA VAL A 41 -5.44 10.85 4.03
C VAL A 41 -6.67 10.00 3.75
N GLU A 42 -6.55 8.96 2.92
CA GLU A 42 -7.63 8.01 2.64
C GLU A 42 -7.04 6.62 2.43
N VAL A 43 -7.65 5.61 3.06
CA VAL A 43 -7.27 4.20 2.97
C VAL A 43 -8.51 3.31 2.98
N GLU A 44 -8.35 2.06 2.56
CA GLU A 44 -9.40 1.03 2.64
C GLU A 44 -8.79 -0.29 3.14
N ALA A 45 -9.46 -0.95 4.08
CA ALA A 45 -9.02 -2.22 4.65
C ALA A 45 -9.68 -3.39 3.93
N TYR A 46 -8.87 -4.38 3.55
CA TYR A 46 -9.33 -5.67 3.01
C TYR A 46 -8.96 -6.77 4.00
N LEU A 47 -9.97 -7.47 4.51
CA LEU A 47 -9.84 -8.29 5.73
C LEU A 47 -9.41 -9.75 5.47
N GLY A 48 -8.91 -10.05 4.28
CA GLY A 48 -8.46 -11.40 3.94
C GLY A 48 -9.53 -12.27 3.26
N PRO A 49 -9.35 -13.60 3.24
CA PRO A 49 -10.15 -14.50 2.40
C PRO A 49 -11.67 -14.49 2.63
N HIS A 50 -12.14 -14.07 3.81
CA HIS A 50 -13.56 -14.00 4.10
C HIS A 50 -14.23 -12.73 3.57
N ASP A 51 -13.43 -11.70 3.28
CA ASP A 51 -13.90 -10.45 2.67
C ASP A 51 -14.03 -10.65 1.17
N LEU A 52 -15.28 -10.74 0.69
CA LEU A 52 -15.59 -10.98 -0.72
C LEU A 52 -15.13 -9.85 -1.65
N ALA A 53 -14.83 -8.66 -1.12
CA ALA A 53 -14.24 -7.56 -1.89
C ALA A 53 -12.72 -7.70 -2.04
N ALA A 54 -12.06 -8.45 -1.15
CA ALA A 54 -10.63 -8.66 -1.18
C ALA A 54 -10.23 -9.61 -2.31
N HIS A 55 -9.07 -9.35 -2.93
CA HIS A 55 -8.50 -10.28 -3.91
C HIS A 55 -8.17 -11.66 -3.31
N SER A 56 -7.86 -11.72 -2.02
CA SER A 56 -7.56 -12.96 -1.30
C SER A 56 -8.79 -13.85 -1.08
N SER A 57 -10.01 -13.36 -1.33
CA SER A 57 -11.24 -14.20 -1.31
C SER A 57 -11.23 -15.34 -2.32
N ARG A 58 -10.44 -15.21 -3.38
CA ARG A 58 -10.20 -16.27 -4.38
C ARG A 58 -9.05 -17.20 -4.01
N GLY A 59 -8.54 -17.09 -2.77
CA GLY A 59 -7.41 -17.85 -2.28
C GLY A 59 -6.06 -17.39 -2.84
N ARG A 60 -5.05 -18.24 -2.65
CA ARG A 60 -3.67 -17.95 -3.06
C ARG A 60 -3.50 -18.22 -4.56
N THR A 61 -3.12 -17.17 -5.29
CA THR A 61 -2.77 -17.21 -6.71
C THR A 61 -1.38 -16.63 -6.92
N LYS A 62 -0.80 -16.74 -8.12
CA LYS A 62 0.45 -16.07 -8.46
C LYS A 62 0.38 -14.55 -8.22
N ARG A 63 -0.80 -13.93 -8.40
CA ARG A 63 -1.00 -12.49 -8.18
C ARG A 63 -1.12 -12.17 -6.69
N THR A 64 -1.93 -12.93 -5.96
CA THR A 64 -2.23 -12.65 -4.55
C THR A 64 -1.20 -13.20 -3.58
N SER A 65 -0.23 -13.99 -4.06
CA SER A 65 0.82 -14.62 -3.23
C SER A 65 1.55 -13.65 -2.30
N VAL A 66 1.72 -12.39 -2.72
CA VAL A 66 2.33 -11.33 -1.90
C VAL A 66 1.49 -11.00 -0.68
N MET A 67 0.16 -10.97 -0.81
CA MET A 67 -0.74 -10.73 0.34
C MET A 67 -0.60 -11.84 1.40
N PHE A 68 -0.32 -13.07 0.98
CA PHE A 68 -0.09 -14.19 1.90
C PHE A 68 1.32 -14.20 2.51
N GLY A 69 2.19 -13.25 2.16
CA GLY A 69 3.54 -13.11 2.70
C GLY A 69 3.58 -12.33 4.03
N PRO A 70 4.78 -11.92 4.46
CA PRO A 70 4.96 -11.20 5.71
C PRO A 70 4.33 -9.79 5.70
N PRO A 71 3.87 -9.28 6.85
CA PRO A 71 3.36 -7.91 6.97
C PRO A 71 4.44 -6.87 6.64
N GLY A 72 4.01 -5.70 6.16
CA GLY A 72 4.89 -4.62 5.73
C GLY A 72 5.36 -4.73 4.28
N HIS A 73 4.87 -5.71 3.51
CA HIS A 73 5.18 -5.79 2.08
C HIS A 73 4.17 -5.01 1.24
N ALA A 74 4.64 -4.37 0.17
CA ALA A 74 3.79 -3.71 -0.80
C ALA A 74 3.14 -4.72 -1.74
N TYR A 75 1.82 -4.74 -1.81
CA TYR A 75 1.08 -5.46 -2.85
C TYR A 75 0.61 -4.47 -3.93
N VAL A 76 1.30 -4.49 -5.07
CA VAL A 76 1.05 -3.58 -6.19
C VAL A 76 0.53 -4.36 -7.39
N TYR A 77 -0.66 -3.97 -7.87
CA TYR A 77 -1.30 -4.60 -9.03
C TYR A 77 -1.80 -3.59 -10.04
N MET A 78 -1.96 -4.03 -11.28
CA MET A 78 -2.54 -3.22 -12.35
C MET A 78 -4.05 -3.43 -12.42
N ILE A 79 -4.81 -2.35 -12.57
CA ILE A 79 -6.26 -2.33 -12.73
C ILE A 79 -6.65 -1.62 -14.03
N TYR A 80 -7.68 -2.14 -14.70
CA TYR A 80 -8.18 -1.64 -15.98
C TYR A 80 -7.10 -1.49 -17.07
N GLY A 81 -6.02 -2.28 -17.01
CA GLY A 81 -4.93 -2.27 -17.98
C GLY A 81 -4.09 -0.98 -18.02
N LYS A 82 -4.27 -0.05 -17.06
CA LYS A 82 -3.65 1.27 -17.11
C LYS A 82 -3.11 1.75 -15.77
N TYR A 83 -3.89 1.59 -14.70
CA TYR A 83 -3.55 2.18 -13.40
C TYR A 83 -2.94 1.14 -12.47
N HIS A 84 -2.13 1.59 -11.52
CA HIS A 84 -1.61 0.77 -10.44
C HIS A 84 -2.33 1.09 -9.14
N CYS A 85 -2.57 0.09 -8.31
CA CYS A 85 -3.01 0.26 -6.93
C CYS A 85 -1.94 -0.32 -6.01
N MET A 86 -1.61 0.41 -4.94
CA MET A 86 -0.67 -0.01 -3.92
C MET A 86 -1.39 -0.32 -2.62
N ASN A 87 -1.13 -1.52 -2.10
CA ASN A 87 -1.61 -1.96 -0.80
C ASN A 87 -0.42 -2.26 0.10
N VAL A 88 -0.66 -2.21 1.41
CA VAL A 88 0.28 -2.59 2.45
C VAL A 88 -0.22 -3.87 3.10
N VAL A 89 0.54 -4.96 3.02
CA VAL A 89 0.19 -6.24 3.66
C VAL A 89 0.26 -6.09 5.17
N THR A 90 -0.73 -6.62 5.86
CA THR A 90 -0.89 -6.58 7.32
C THR A 90 -1.16 -7.98 7.85
N GLU A 91 -1.29 -8.11 9.17
CA GLU A 91 -1.52 -9.39 9.86
C GLU A 91 -0.36 -10.39 9.69
N PRO A 92 -0.33 -11.49 10.46
CA PRO A 92 0.68 -12.54 10.28
C PRO A 92 0.65 -13.17 8.88
N GLU A 93 1.79 -13.74 8.51
CA GLU A 93 1.94 -14.48 7.25
C GLU A 93 0.83 -15.54 7.09
N GLY A 94 0.30 -15.66 5.87
CA GLY A 94 -0.80 -16.56 5.55
C GLY A 94 -2.21 -15.98 5.75
N HIS A 95 -2.38 -14.89 6.50
CA HIS A 95 -3.72 -14.29 6.74
C HIS A 95 -4.28 -13.57 5.50
N ALA A 96 -3.42 -12.95 4.69
CA ALA A 96 -3.77 -12.30 3.42
C ALA A 96 -4.69 -11.08 3.49
N ALA A 97 -4.55 -10.27 4.54
CA ALA A 97 -5.19 -8.97 4.66
C ALA A 97 -4.23 -7.83 4.29
N ALA A 98 -4.79 -6.70 3.84
CA ALA A 98 -4.00 -5.56 3.41
C ALA A 98 -4.79 -4.25 3.49
N VAL A 99 -4.07 -3.13 3.47
CA VAL A 99 -4.64 -1.78 3.39
C VAL A 99 -4.31 -1.15 2.05
N LEU A 100 -5.32 -0.80 1.26
CA LEU A 100 -5.18 0.00 0.04
C LEU A 100 -4.95 1.47 0.41
N LEU A 101 -3.93 2.09 -0.18
CA LEU A 101 -3.78 3.54 -0.14
C LEU A 101 -4.67 4.17 -1.21
N ARG A 102 -5.56 5.08 -0.82
CA ARG A 102 -6.56 5.67 -1.73
C ARG A 102 -6.30 7.13 -2.06
N ALA A 103 -5.76 7.90 -1.12
CA ALA A 103 -5.38 9.28 -1.40
C ALA A 103 -4.23 9.79 -0.53
N LEU A 104 -3.50 10.75 -1.08
CA LEU A 104 -2.44 11.49 -0.39
C LEU A 104 -2.73 12.98 -0.41
N GLU A 105 -2.38 13.69 0.67
CA GLU A 105 -2.12 15.13 0.65
C GLU A 105 -0.65 15.33 0.21
N PRO A 106 -0.39 15.95 -0.95
CA PRO A 106 0.97 16.20 -1.43
C PRO A 106 1.80 17.02 -0.44
N LEU A 107 3.05 16.60 -0.17
CA LEU A 107 3.97 17.34 0.71
C LEU A 107 5.23 17.83 -0.01
N LYS A 108 5.88 16.96 -0.81
CA LYS A 108 7.18 17.27 -1.43
C LYS A 108 7.33 16.58 -2.78
N ASN A 109 7.64 17.35 -3.82
CA ASN A 109 7.93 16.85 -5.18
C ASN A 109 6.87 15.87 -5.74
N VAL A 110 5.61 16.04 -5.35
CA VAL A 110 4.49 15.25 -5.86
C VAL A 110 3.75 16.10 -6.88
N ASP A 111 4.02 15.83 -8.15
CA ASP A 111 3.34 16.47 -9.27
C ASP A 111 2.13 15.63 -9.70
N GLY A 112 0.99 16.28 -9.91
CA GLY A 112 -0.24 15.64 -10.36
C GLY A 112 -1.28 15.40 -9.25
N ARG A 113 -2.31 14.62 -9.59
CA ARG A 113 -3.44 14.36 -8.69
C ARG A 113 -3.17 13.15 -7.81
N THR A 114 -3.63 13.23 -6.57
CA THR A 114 -3.47 12.16 -5.58
C THR A 114 -4.80 11.73 -4.96
N GLN A 115 -5.94 12.23 -5.44
CA GLN A 115 -7.28 11.84 -4.98
C GLN A 115 -7.78 10.58 -5.70
N GLY A 116 -7.13 9.45 -5.46
CA GLY A 116 -7.48 8.15 -6.01
C GLY A 116 -6.28 7.20 -6.08
N PRO A 117 -6.48 5.88 -5.93
CA PRO A 117 -5.39 4.91 -5.80
C PRO A 117 -4.50 4.83 -7.05
N GLY A 118 -5.10 4.91 -8.24
CA GLY A 118 -4.38 4.98 -9.51
C GLY A 118 -3.61 6.28 -9.69
N LEU A 119 -4.22 7.40 -9.27
CA LEU A 119 -3.67 8.74 -9.43
C LEU A 119 -2.46 8.96 -8.50
N LEU A 120 -2.58 8.56 -7.24
CA LEU A 120 -1.46 8.65 -6.30
C LEU A 120 -0.29 7.76 -6.73
N CYS A 121 -0.54 6.55 -7.27
CA CYS A 121 0.55 5.70 -7.74
C CYS A 121 1.28 6.35 -8.92
N GLN A 122 0.55 6.97 -9.85
CA GLN A 122 1.13 7.71 -10.95
C GLN A 122 1.96 8.91 -10.46
N ALA A 123 1.41 9.74 -9.58
CA ALA A 123 2.08 10.94 -9.05
C ALA A 123 3.33 10.59 -8.21
N MET A 124 3.32 9.42 -7.56
CA MET A 124 4.44 8.93 -6.75
C MET A 124 5.44 8.08 -7.54
N GLY A 125 5.21 7.77 -8.81
CA GLY A 125 6.07 6.87 -9.59
C GLY A 125 6.09 5.43 -9.06
N ILE A 126 4.92 4.92 -8.66
CA ILE A 126 4.71 3.58 -8.13
C ILE A 126 4.09 2.70 -9.21
N ASP A 127 4.77 1.60 -9.53
CA ASP A 127 4.32 0.60 -10.48
C ASP A 127 4.59 -0.83 -9.99
N ARG A 128 4.32 -1.82 -10.86
CA ARG A 128 4.50 -3.24 -10.52
C ARG A 128 5.94 -3.66 -10.21
N ALA A 129 6.96 -2.88 -10.55
CA ALA A 129 8.33 -3.18 -10.13
C ALA A 129 8.50 -3.12 -8.61
N LEU A 130 7.55 -2.49 -7.90
CA LEU A 130 7.51 -2.40 -6.44
C LEU A 130 6.59 -3.43 -5.77
N ASN A 131 6.01 -4.34 -6.55
CA ASN A 131 5.27 -5.44 -5.95
C ASN A 131 6.22 -6.33 -5.14
N ALA A 132 5.82 -6.68 -3.92
CA ALA A 132 6.62 -7.36 -2.89
C ALA A 132 7.80 -6.54 -2.31
N HIS A 133 7.82 -5.22 -2.47
CA HIS A 133 8.81 -4.37 -1.80
C HIS A 133 8.57 -4.32 -0.27
N ASP A 134 9.64 -4.38 0.54
CA ASP A 134 9.56 -4.29 2.01
C ASP A 134 9.56 -2.83 2.47
N LEU A 135 8.41 -2.39 3.01
CA LEU A 135 8.11 -0.99 3.36
C LEU A 135 8.77 -0.51 4.62
#